data_AF-A0A2S3U849-F1
#
_entry.id   AF-A0A2S3U849-F1
#
_cell.length_a   1.000
_cell.length_b   1.000
_cell.length_c   1.000
_cell.angle_alpha   90.00
_cell.angle_beta   90.00
_cell.angle_gamma   90.00
#
_symmetry.space_group_name_H-M   'P 1'
#
loop_
_entity.id
_entity.type
_entity.pdbx_description
1 polymer ?
#
loop_
_entity_poly.entity_id
_entity_poly.type
_entity_poly.pdbx_seq_one_letter_code
_entity_poly.pdbx_strand_id
1 'polypeptide(L)' 'MITFDQRVLNAEYKLNETEEAIISYIKDNQEAVSHMSISKLAAKTYVAPNAITDYVRN' A
#
# COMPACT_ATOMS: atom_id res chain seq x y z
N MET A 1 0.76 18.06 -8.46
CA MET A 1 0.90 17.06 -7.38
C MET A 1 0.35 15.76 -7.93
N ILE A 2 1.15 14.69 -7.95
CA ILE A 2 0.72 13.38 -8.46
C ILE A 2 -0.15 12.71 -7.38
N THR A 3 -1.30 12.15 -7.75
CA THR A 3 -2.23 11.47 -6.84
C THR A 3 -1.74 10.05 -6.51
N PHE A 4 -2.30 9.44 -5.45
CA PHE A 4 -2.01 8.03 -5.12
C PHE A 4 -2.29 7.10 -6.30
N ASP A 5 -3.43 7.26 -6.98
CA ASP A 5 -3.77 6.44 -8.14
C ASP A 5 -2.79 6.61 -9.30
N GLN A 6 -2.29 7.82 -9.52
CA GLN A 6 -1.26 8.07 -10.53
C GLN A 6 0.10 7.45 -10.12
N ARG A 7 0.44 7.41 -8.83
CA ARG A 7 1.62 6.67 -8.33
C ARG A 7 1.48 5.17 -8.57
N VAL A 8 0.29 4.61 -8.29
CA VAL A 8 -0.01 3.19 -8.53
C VAL A 8 0.07 2.85 -10.01
N LEU A 9 -0.56 3.63 -10.89
CA LEU A 9 -0.51 3.44 -12.35
C LEU A 9 0.92 3.49 -12.90
N ASN A 10 1.74 4.42 -12.42
CA ASN A 10 3.15 4.51 -12.83
C ASN A 10 4.01 3.34 -12.34
N ALA A 11 3.54 2.62 -11.32
CA ALA A 11 4.22 1.48 -10.73
C ALA A 11 3.65 0.12 -11.20
N GLU A 12 2.48 0.09 -11.86
CA GLU A 12 1.66 -1.11 -12.12
C GLU A 12 2.46 -2.31 -12.67
N TYR A 13 3.40 -2.09 -13.60
CA TYR A 13 4.24 -3.16 -14.19
C TYR A 13 5.51 -3.50 -13.40
N LYS A 14 5.70 -2.89 -12.23
CA LYS A 14 6.85 -3.08 -11.33
C LYS A 14 6.43 -3.63 -9.97
N LEU A 15 5.12 -3.73 -9.72
CA LEU A 15 4.60 -4.26 -8.47
C LEU A 15 4.67 -5.77 -8.47
N ASN A 16 5.04 -6.34 -7.33
CA ASN A 16 4.88 -7.76 -7.05
C ASN A 16 3.51 -8.04 -6.41
N GLU A 17 3.12 -9.31 -6.32
CA GLU A 17 1.83 -9.75 -5.77
C GLU A 17 1.54 -9.22 -4.36
N THR A 18 2.58 -9.03 -3.55
CA THR A 18 2.44 -8.49 -2.18
C THR A 18 2.08 -7.00 -2.21
N GLU A 19 2.69 -6.24 -3.11
CA GLU A 19 2.42 -4.82 -3.28
C GLU A 19 1.05 -4.57 -3.90
N GLU A 20 0.63 -5.42 -4.84
CA GLU A 20 -0.74 -5.40 -5.38
C GLU A 20 -1.80 -5.65 -4.30
N ALA A 21 -1.57 -6.62 -3.42
CA ALA A 21 -2.47 -6.91 -2.30
C ALA A 21 -2.60 -5.73 -1.33
N ILE A 22 -1.49 -5.03 -1.05
CA ILE A 22 -1.51 -3.81 -0.22
C ILE A 22 -2.30 -2.71 -0.91
N ILE A 23 -2.04 -2.43 -2.18
CA ILE A 23 -2.71 -1.36 -2.92
C ILE A 23 -4.21 -1.63 -3.03
N SER A 24 -4.60 -2.87 -3.32
CA SER A 24 -5.99 -3.30 -3.37
C SER A 24 -6.70 -3.01 -2.04
N TYR A 25 -6.09 -3.43 -0.92
CA TYR A 25 -6.65 -3.18 0.40
C TYR A 25 -6.76 -1.68 0.73
N ILE A 26 -5.75 -0.88 0.36
CA ILE A 26 -5.76 0.57 0.57
C ILE A 26 -6.88 1.23 -0.24
N LYS A 27 -7.07 0.84 -1.51
CA LYS A 27 -8.14 1.38 -2.37
C LYS A 27 -9.51 1.10 -1.79
N ASP A 28 -9.73 -0.10 -1.30
CA ASP A 28 -11.02 -0.52 -0.73
C ASP A 28 -11.31 0.08 0.65
N ASN A 29 -10.29 0.60 1.36
CA ASN A 29 -10.40 1.03 2.76
C ASN A 29 -9.73 2.39 3.04
N GLN A 30 -9.66 3.30 2.04
CA GLN A 30 -8.88 4.55 2.12
C GLN A 30 -9.10 5.35 3.41
N GLU A 31 -10.34 5.58 3.82
CA GLU A 31 -10.68 6.32 5.03
C GLU A 31 -10.13 5.63 6.29
N ALA A 32 -10.36 4.33 6.42
CA ALA A 32 -9.90 3.54 7.55
C ALA A 32 -8.36 3.49 7.61
N VAL A 33 -7.69 3.28 6.46
CA VAL A 33 -6.24 3.21 6.36
C VAL A 33 -5.56 4.52 6.78
N SER A 34 -6.17 5.67 6.47
CA SER A 34 -5.63 6.98 6.85
C SER A 34 -5.46 7.16 8.37
N HIS A 35 -6.19 6.36 9.17
CA HIS A 35 -6.13 6.35 10.63
C HIS A 35 -5.41 5.10 11.20
N MET A 36 -4.82 4.25 10.37
CA MET A 36 -4.10 3.04 10.82
C MET A 36 -2.59 3.26 10.91
N SER A 37 -1.97 2.59 11.88
CA SER A 37 -0.52 2.44 11.88
C SER A 37 -0.08 1.44 10.81
N ILE A 38 1.16 1.60 10.32
CA ILE A 38 1.78 0.69 9.34
C ILE A 38 1.72 -0.76 9.80
N SER A 39 1.96 -1.02 11.10
CA SER A 39 1.89 -2.37 11.68
C SER A 39 0.49 -2.98 11.60
N LYS A 40 -0.56 -2.17 11.75
CA LYS A 40 -1.95 -2.62 11.65
C LYS A 40 -2.35 -2.88 10.20
N LEU A 41 -1.85 -2.07 9.27
CA LEU A 41 -2.02 -2.30 7.83
C LEU A 41 -1.35 -3.61 7.41
N ALA A 42 -0.11 -3.85 7.82
CA ALA A 42 0.63 -5.09 7.61
C ALA A 42 -0.13 -6.34 8.08
N ALA A 43 -0.70 -6.30 9.29
CA ALA A 43 -1.50 -7.39 9.82
C ALA A 43 -2.78 -7.66 9.00
N LYS A 44 -3.34 -6.63 8.34
CA LYS A 44 -4.55 -6.74 7.52
C LYS A 44 -4.29 -7.22 6.09
N THR A 45 -3.12 -6.91 5.56
CA THR A 45 -2.69 -7.33 4.22
C THR A 45 -1.89 -8.63 4.22
N TYR A 46 -1.66 -9.22 5.41
CA TYR A 46 -0.80 -10.39 5.61
C TYR A 46 0.65 -10.16 5.12
N VAL A 47 1.09 -8.91 5.16
CA VAL A 47 2.42 -8.48 4.71
C VAL A 47 3.27 -8.08 5.91
N ALA A 48 4.58 -8.30 5.83
CA ALA A 48 5.51 -7.85 6.85
C ALA A 48 5.59 -6.29 6.88
N PRO A 49 5.64 -5.65 8.07
CA PRO A 49 5.63 -4.18 8.19
C PRO A 49 6.80 -3.47 7.48
N ASN A 50 7.94 -4.14 7.35
CA ASN A 50 9.11 -3.64 6.63
C ASN A 50 8.83 -3.47 5.14
N ALA A 51 8.13 -4.42 4.51
CA ALA A 51 7.77 -4.33 3.09
C ALA A 51 6.84 -3.12 2.81
N ILE A 52 5.96 -2.78 3.75
CA ILE A 52 5.14 -1.56 3.65
C ILE A 52 6.02 -0.30 3.82
N THR A 53 6.98 -0.35 4.74
CA THR A 53 7.86 0.79 5.03
C THR A 53 8.75 1.11 3.82
N ASP A 54 9.29 0.09 3.16
CA ASP A 54 10.11 0.23 1.96
C ASP A 54 9.30 0.82 0.79
N TYR A 55 8.00 0.50 0.71
CA TYR A 55 7.08 1.10 -0.27
C TYR A 55 6.75 2.57 0.02
N VAL A 56 6.53 2.95 1.29
CA VAL A 56 6.20 4.35 1.66
C VAL A 56 7.38 5.30 1.46
N ARG A 57 8.61 4.79 1.56
CA ARG A 57 9.83 5.61 1.51
C ARG A 57 10.37 5.86 0.09
N ASN A 58 9.95 5.05 -0.89
CA ASN A 58 10.27 5.22 -2.32
C ASN A 58 9.17 6.00 -3.07
#